data_AF-A0ABD4RX19-F1
#
_entry.id   AF-A0ABD4RX19-F1
#
_cell.length_a   1.000
_cell.length_b   1.000
_cell.length_c   1.000
_cell.angle_alpha   90.00
_cell.angle_beta   90.00
_cell.angle_gamma   90.00
#
_symmetry.space_group_name_H-M   'P 1'
#
loop_
_entity.id
_entity.type
_entity.pdbx_description
1 polymer ?
#
loop_
_entity_poly.entity_id
_entity_poly.type
_entity_poly.pdbx_seq_one_letter_code
_entity_poly.pdbx_strand_id
1 'polypeptide(L)'
;MKKYVKLSIFAEGFYSGATYEESLFLTEDIWNIIKTDIEKKEFFIYELDGKHSRCQCDFEVKEFTEKEIMEGKLVNCDDGDDLYFTVKEVMKNNGIKEVEEVIDAIDGEVSNLAKLYPFEDVTVTIRKKNKEKLMDFVRQLQ
;
A
#
# COMPACT_ATOMS: atom_id res chain seq x y z
N MET A 1 14.39 6.13 -15.42
CA MET A 1 13.41 5.06 -15.14
C MET A 1 12.55 5.60 -14.02
N LYS A 2 11.22 5.66 -14.22
CA LYS A 2 10.34 6.29 -13.24
C LYS A 2 10.29 5.44 -11.98
N LYS A 3 10.25 6.11 -10.84
CA LYS A 3 10.14 5.49 -9.53
C LYS A 3 8.86 5.95 -8.84
N TYR A 4 8.30 5.03 -8.10
CA TYR A 4 7.11 5.23 -7.29
C TYR A 4 7.45 4.95 -5.84
N VAL A 5 6.73 5.62 -4.95
CA VAL A 5 6.85 5.46 -3.52
C VAL A 5 5.50 5.04 -3.01
N LYS A 6 5.43 3.84 -2.42
CA LYS A 6 4.25 3.37 -1.70
C LYS A 6 4.36 3.85 -0.26
N LEU A 7 3.32 4.54 0.19
CA LEU A 7 3.12 4.89 1.59
C LEU A 7 2.05 3.95 2.13
N SER A 8 2.28 3.38 3.31
CA SER A 8 1.36 2.46 3.96
C SER A 8 1.21 2.83 5.43
N ILE A 9 -0.02 2.77 5.94
CA ILE A 9 -0.30 2.76 7.37
C ILE A 9 -0.98 1.46 7.75
N PHE A 10 -0.62 0.92 8.91
CA PHE A 10 -1.26 -0.24 9.50
C PHE A 10 -1.56 0.03 10.97
N ALA A 11 -2.74 -0.36 11.43
CA ALA A 11 -3.09 -0.36 12.85
C ALA A 11 -3.83 -1.64 13.22
N GLU A 12 -3.59 -2.12 14.44
CA GLU A 12 -4.31 -3.24 15.03
C GLU A 12 -4.89 -2.81 16.39
N GLY A 13 -6.17 -3.09 16.59
CA GLY A 13 -6.85 -2.95 17.87
C GLY A 13 -6.34 -4.00 18.85
N PHE A 14 -5.79 -3.55 19.97
CA PHE A 14 -5.24 -4.40 21.02
C PHE A 14 -6.27 -5.39 21.60
N TYR A 15 -7.52 -4.95 21.80
CA TYR A 15 -8.56 -5.79 22.43
C TYR A 15 -9.44 -6.51 21.42
N SER A 16 -9.75 -5.85 20.30
CA SER A 16 -10.64 -6.38 19.27
C SER A 16 -9.91 -7.30 18.27
N GLY A 17 -8.60 -7.12 18.09
CA GLY A 17 -7.85 -7.69 16.97
C GLY A 17 -8.31 -7.16 15.61
N ALA A 18 -9.12 -6.09 15.58
CA ALA A 18 -9.52 -5.44 14.35
C ALA A 18 -8.30 -4.79 13.71
N THR A 19 -8.16 -4.90 12.39
CA THR A 19 -7.04 -4.32 11.66
C THR A 19 -7.55 -3.22 10.74
N TYR A 20 -6.65 -2.29 10.44
CA TYR A 20 -6.83 -1.25 9.46
C TYR A 20 -5.55 -1.12 8.65
N GLU A 21 -5.65 -1.19 7.34
CA GLU A 21 -4.53 -0.95 6.41
C GLU A 21 -4.97 -0.02 5.28
N GLU A 22 -4.20 1.04 5.07
CA GLU A 22 -4.37 1.94 3.93
C GLU A 22 -3.02 2.14 3.25
N SER A 23 -3.04 2.25 1.93
CA SER A 23 -1.85 2.54 1.16
C SER A 23 -2.11 3.35 -0.09
N LEU A 24 -1.16 4.21 -0.44
CA LEU A 24 -1.20 5.01 -1.66
C LEU A 24 0.16 5.09 -2.33
N PHE A 25 0.14 5.37 -3.63
CA PHE A 25 1.34 5.59 -4.41
C PHE A 25 1.56 7.06 -4.74
N LEU A 26 2.82 7.47 -4.69
CA LEU A 26 3.29 8.76 -5.18
C LEU A 26 4.42 8.54 -6.19
N THR A 27 4.73 9.56 -6.99
CA THR A 27 6.01 9.59 -7.70
C THR A 27 7.14 9.99 -6.75
N GLU A 28 8.37 9.59 -7.07
CA GLU A 28 9.57 10.00 -6.32
C GLU A 28 9.70 11.54 -6.21
N ASP A 29 9.29 12.28 -7.24
CA ASP A 29 9.32 13.75 -7.24
C ASP A 29 8.37 14.34 -6.19
N ILE A 30 7.12 13.85 -6.12
CA ILE A 30 6.15 14.32 -5.13
C ILE A 30 6.60 13.91 -3.73
N TRP A 31 7.06 12.67 -3.56
CA TRP A 31 7.58 12.21 -2.28
C TRP A 31 8.71 13.11 -1.77
N ASN A 32 9.67 13.47 -2.62
CA ASN A 32 10.78 14.33 -2.23
C ASN A 32 10.35 15.73 -1.75
N ILE A 33 9.21 16.23 -2.24
CA ILE A 33 8.64 17.50 -1.79
C ILE A 33 8.04 17.35 -0.39
N ILE A 34 7.25 16.31 -0.16
CA ILE A 34 6.42 16.20 1.05
C ILE A 34 7.03 15.38 2.19
N LYS A 35 8.10 14.60 1.92
CA LYS A 35 8.63 13.59 2.86
C LYS A 35 8.93 14.14 4.26
N THR A 36 9.52 15.32 4.33
CA THR A 36 9.96 15.92 5.62
C THR A 36 8.77 16.25 6.52
N ASP A 37 7.62 16.55 5.94
CA ASP A 37 6.40 16.88 6.69
C ASP A 37 5.62 15.61 7.05
N ILE A 38 5.60 14.62 6.14
CA ILE A 38 4.96 13.32 6.39
C ILE A 38 5.71 12.51 7.45
N GLU A 39 7.04 12.45 7.40
CA GLU A 39 7.85 11.70 8.38
C GLU A 39 7.73 12.23 9.81
N LYS A 40 7.25 13.47 9.99
CA LYS A 40 6.98 14.08 11.30
C LYS A 40 5.56 13.85 11.81
N LYS A 41 4.67 13.32 10.97
CA LYS A 41 3.28 13.05 11.35
C LYS A 41 3.21 11.73 12.10
N GLU A 42 2.38 11.72 13.13
CA GLU A 42 1.93 10.49 13.76
C GLU A 42 0.54 10.17 13.23
N PHE A 43 0.36 8.95 12.75
CA PHE A 43 -0.91 8.46 12.22
C PHE A 43 -1.67 7.70 13.31
N PHE A 44 -2.98 7.92 13.36
CA PHE A 44 -3.84 7.26 14.33
C PHE A 44 -5.20 6.95 13.72
N ILE A 45 -5.69 5.74 13.95
CA ILE A 45 -7.05 5.32 13.60
C ILE A 45 -7.92 5.36 14.84
N TYR A 46 -9.08 5.99 14.71
CA TYR A 46 -10.06 6.07 15.78
C TYR A 46 -11.05 4.91 15.70
N GLU A 47 -11.59 4.54 16.85
CA GLU A 47 -12.70 3.58 16.98
C GLU A 47 -12.38 2.12 16.64
N LEU A 48 -11.13 1.78 16.28
CA LEU A 48 -10.70 0.41 15.93
C LEU A 48 -10.91 -0.60 17.08
N ASP A 49 -10.73 -0.17 18.32
CA ASP A 49 -10.94 -0.93 19.56
C ASP A 49 -12.21 -0.51 20.32
N GLY A 50 -13.14 0.16 19.64
CA GLY A 50 -14.39 0.69 20.19
C GLY A 50 -14.44 2.22 20.22
N LYS A 51 -15.63 2.78 20.40
CA LYS A 51 -16.03 4.18 20.14
C LYS A 51 -15.12 5.34 20.62
N HIS A 52 -14.22 5.09 21.57
CA HIS A 52 -13.29 6.12 22.09
C HIS A 52 -11.83 5.67 22.07
N SER A 53 -11.54 4.57 21.38
CA SER A 53 -10.19 4.07 21.17
C SER A 53 -9.48 4.88 20.10
N ARG A 54 -8.16 4.90 20.22
CA ARG A 54 -7.24 5.50 19.27
C ARG A 54 -6.04 4.57 19.18
N CYS A 55 -5.86 3.94 18.03
CA CYS A 55 -4.72 3.08 17.77
C CYS A 55 -3.67 3.87 17.00
N GLN A 56 -2.43 3.85 17.49
CA GLN A 56 -1.31 4.41 16.74
C GLN A 56 -0.99 3.49 15.56
N CYS A 57 -0.76 4.08 14.39
CA CYS A 57 -0.39 3.31 13.21
C CYS A 57 1.13 3.13 13.12
N ASP A 58 1.53 1.99 12.58
CA ASP A 58 2.82 1.82 11.94
C ASP A 58 2.78 2.48 10.56
N PHE A 59 3.77 3.31 10.26
CA PHE A 59 3.93 3.97 8.96
C PHE A 59 5.13 3.36 8.22
N GLU A 60 4.89 2.91 7.00
CA GLU A 60 5.92 2.30 6.15
C GLU A 60 6.03 3.03 4.80
N VAL A 61 7.27 3.19 4.33
CA VAL A 61 7.60 3.76 3.03
C VAL A 61 8.43 2.74 2.24
N LYS A 62 8.01 2.45 1.01
CA LYS A 62 8.72 1.55 0.10
C LYS A 62 8.86 2.17 -1.29
N GLU A 63 10.06 2.10 -1.85
CA GLU A 63 10.32 2.52 -3.23
C GLU A 63 10.16 1.35 -4.20
N PHE A 64 9.61 1.64 -5.37
CA PHE A 64 9.44 0.68 -6.46
C PHE A 64 9.84 1.29 -7.80
N THR A 65 10.53 0.51 -8.61
CA THR A 65 10.71 0.76 -10.04
C THR A 65 9.47 0.31 -10.82
N GLU A 66 9.26 0.84 -12.02
CA GLU A 66 8.21 0.33 -12.95
C GLU A 66 8.29 -1.18 -13.13
N LYS A 67 9.51 -1.74 -13.22
CA LYS A 67 9.74 -3.17 -13.37
C LYS A 67 9.23 -3.96 -12.16
N GLU A 68 9.54 -3.51 -10.95
CA GLU A 68 9.07 -4.15 -9.72
C GLU A 68 7.55 -4.02 -9.54
N ILE A 69 6.93 -2.95 -10.04
CA ILE A 69 5.47 -2.81 -10.08
C ILE A 69 4.86 -3.83 -11.03
N MET A 70 5.42 -3.98 -12.22
CA MET A 70 4.96 -4.95 -13.21
C MET A 70 5.15 -6.40 -12.73
N GLU A 71 6.29 -6.71 -12.13
CA GLU A 71 6.66 -8.06 -11.68
C GLU A 71 6.20 -8.38 -10.25
N GLY A 72 5.54 -7.45 -9.57
CA GLY A 72 5.11 -7.58 -8.19
C GLY A 72 3.62 -7.86 -8.05
N LYS A 73 3.24 -8.66 -7.06
CA LYS A 73 1.85 -8.69 -6.58
C LYS A 73 1.62 -7.47 -5.68
N LEU A 74 1.42 -6.31 -6.29
CA LEU A 74 1.07 -5.10 -5.55
C LEU A 74 -0.41 -5.14 -5.19
N VAL A 75 -0.67 -5.22 -3.89
CA VAL A 75 -2.00 -5.04 -3.32
C VAL A 75 -2.01 -3.65 -2.70
N ASN A 76 -2.88 -2.77 -3.19
CA ASN A 76 -3.29 -1.60 -2.44
C ASN A 76 -4.35 -2.04 -1.44
N CYS A 77 -4.15 -1.66 -0.18
CA CYS A 77 -5.16 -1.78 0.86
C CYS A 77 -5.84 -0.42 1.00
N ASP A 78 -7.15 -0.45 1.16
CA ASP A 78 -8.04 0.71 1.15
C ASP A 78 -9.17 0.48 2.15
N ASP A 79 -8.80 0.39 3.43
CA ASP A 79 -9.77 0.27 4.52
C ASP A 79 -10.43 1.63 4.88
N GLY A 80 -9.91 2.74 4.32
CA GLY A 80 -10.44 4.09 4.48
C GLY A 80 -9.52 5.15 3.88
N ASP A 81 -9.68 6.41 4.30
CA ASP A 81 -9.08 7.57 3.62
C ASP A 81 -8.13 8.43 4.49
N ASP A 82 -7.74 7.96 5.68
CA ASP A 82 -7.00 8.78 6.67
C ASP A 82 -5.61 9.18 6.17
N LEU A 83 -4.88 8.25 5.55
CA LEU A 83 -3.59 8.48 4.91
C LEU A 83 -3.76 9.35 3.66
N TYR A 84 -4.77 9.08 2.83
CA TYR A 84 -5.12 9.89 1.66
C TYR A 84 -5.33 11.36 2.05
N PHE A 85 -6.19 11.64 3.03
CA PHE A 85 -6.46 13.01 3.47
C PHE A 85 -5.23 13.69 4.05
N THR A 86 -4.42 12.97 4.82
CA THR A 86 -3.18 13.50 5.40
C THR A 86 -2.18 13.87 4.31
N VAL A 87 -1.92 12.97 3.36
CA VAL A 87 -0.99 13.23 2.25
C VAL A 87 -1.51 14.36 1.38
N LYS A 88 -2.80 14.37 1.08
CA LYS A 88 -3.46 15.43 0.33
C LYS A 88 -3.29 16.81 0.98
N GLU A 89 -3.48 16.91 2.30
CA GLU A 89 -3.27 18.15 3.04
C GLU A 89 -1.80 18.62 2.94
N VAL A 90 -0.84 17.70 3.13
CA VAL A 90 0.58 18.04 3.06
C VAL A 90 1.00 18.46 1.66
N MET A 91 0.49 17.81 0.62
CA MET A 91 0.73 18.19 -0.78
C MET A 91 0.20 19.62 -1.06
N LYS A 92 -1.02 19.93 -0.62
CA LYS A 92 -1.61 21.28 -0.75
C LYS A 92 -0.80 22.33 0.00
N ASN A 93 -0.36 22.03 1.22
CA ASN A 93 0.46 22.93 2.03
C ASN A 93 1.84 23.19 1.40
N ASN A 94 2.37 22.24 0.64
CA ASN A 94 3.61 22.37 -0.14
C ASN A 94 3.38 22.97 -1.54
N GLY A 95 2.19 23.50 -1.83
CA GLY A 95 1.89 24.25 -3.05
C GLY A 95 1.59 23.38 -4.28
N ILE A 96 1.43 22.07 -4.11
CA ILE A 96 0.96 21.18 -5.18
C ILE A 96 -0.52 21.48 -5.44
N LYS A 97 -0.86 21.69 -6.70
CA LYS A 97 -2.23 21.97 -7.17
C LYS A 97 -2.83 20.70 -7.75
N GLU A 98 -4.17 20.66 -7.82
CA GLU A 98 -4.90 19.55 -8.45
C GLU A 98 -4.49 18.20 -7.83
N VAL A 99 -4.37 18.18 -6.50
CA VAL A 99 -3.78 17.07 -5.74
C VAL A 99 -4.57 15.79 -5.94
N GLU A 100 -5.90 15.91 -5.95
CA GLU A 100 -6.82 14.83 -6.23
C GLU A 100 -6.57 14.21 -7.61
N GLU A 101 -6.52 15.04 -8.66
CA GLU A 101 -6.26 14.59 -10.03
C GLU A 101 -4.85 13.96 -10.18
N VAL A 102 -3.87 14.50 -9.45
CA VAL A 102 -2.50 13.95 -9.43
C VAL A 102 -2.47 12.57 -8.79
N ILE A 103 -3.13 12.38 -7.63
CA ILE A 103 -3.19 11.08 -6.96
C ILE A 103 -3.91 10.05 -7.83
N ASP A 104 -5.07 10.41 -8.39
CA ASP A 104 -5.85 9.53 -9.27
C ASP A 104 -5.06 9.13 -10.53
N ALA A 105 -4.30 10.06 -11.11
CA ALA A 105 -3.45 9.77 -12.26
C ALA A 105 -2.32 8.79 -11.92
N ILE A 106 -1.70 8.95 -10.74
CA ILE A 106 -0.63 8.04 -10.28
C ILE A 106 -1.21 6.65 -10.00
N ASP A 107 -2.33 6.57 -9.29
CA ASP A 107 -2.98 5.28 -9.00
C ASP A 107 -3.40 4.57 -10.29
N GLY A 108 -3.97 5.30 -11.26
CA GLY A 108 -4.31 4.77 -12.57
C GLY A 108 -3.08 4.25 -13.34
N GLU A 109 -1.96 4.97 -13.29
CA GLU A 109 -0.71 4.54 -13.93
C GLU A 109 -0.13 3.28 -13.27
N VAL A 110 -0.04 3.24 -11.94
CA VAL A 110 0.44 2.07 -11.18
C VAL A 110 -0.46 0.86 -11.42
N SER A 111 -1.78 1.06 -11.38
CA SER A 111 -2.77 0.03 -11.68
C SER A 111 -2.63 -0.53 -13.10
N ASN A 112 -2.30 0.33 -14.07
CA ASN A 112 -2.07 -0.12 -15.45
C ASN A 112 -0.76 -0.90 -15.58
N LEU A 113 0.32 -0.47 -14.92
CA LEU A 113 1.59 -1.19 -14.89
C LEU A 113 1.41 -2.58 -14.26
N ALA A 114 0.74 -2.68 -13.11
CA ALA A 114 0.48 -3.95 -12.44
C ALA A 114 -0.34 -4.94 -13.29
N LYS A 115 -1.17 -4.45 -14.22
CA LYS A 115 -1.97 -5.29 -15.13
C LYS A 115 -1.20 -5.82 -16.34
N LEU A 116 0.00 -5.30 -16.64
CA LEU A 116 0.76 -5.72 -17.82
C LEU A 116 1.30 -7.16 -17.71
N TYR A 117 1.54 -7.64 -16.48
CA TYR A 117 1.93 -9.02 -16.19
C TYR A 117 0.94 -9.61 -15.18
N PRO A 118 -0.26 -10.01 -15.63
CA PRO A 118 -1.29 -10.48 -14.73
C PRO A 118 -0.82 -11.75 -14.00
N PHE A 119 -0.87 -11.70 -12.68
CA PHE A 119 -0.74 -12.88 -11.84
C PHE A 119 -2.08 -13.63 -11.84
N GLU A 120 -2.05 -14.93 -12.16
CA GLU A 120 -3.20 -15.80 -11.94
C GLU A 120 -3.01 -16.59 -10.64
N ASP A 121 -3.93 -16.39 -9.70
CA ASP A 121 -3.96 -17.20 -8.47
C ASP A 121 -4.49 -18.60 -8.81
N VAL A 122 -3.60 -19.59 -8.81
CA VAL A 122 -3.96 -21.00 -9.04
C VAL A 122 -4.23 -21.69 -7.70
N THR A 123 -5.49 -21.99 -7.42
CA THR A 123 -5.87 -22.84 -6.28
C THR A 123 -5.99 -24.30 -6.71
N VAL A 124 -5.25 -25.19 -6.05
CA VAL A 124 -5.29 -26.63 -6.30
C VAL A 124 -5.63 -27.41 -5.04
N THR A 125 -6.65 -28.28 -5.15
CA THR A 125 -7.06 -29.18 -4.07
C THR A 125 -6.33 -30.51 -4.21
N ILE A 126 -5.56 -30.88 -3.20
CA ILE A 126 -4.79 -32.12 -3.17
C ILE A 126 -5.01 -32.89 -1.87
N ARG A 127 -4.71 -34.19 -1.89
CA ARG A 127 -4.62 -34.96 -0.64
C ARG A 127 -3.42 -34.48 0.17
N LYS A 128 -3.58 -34.33 1.49
CA LYS A 128 -2.54 -33.84 2.42
C LYS A 128 -1.16 -34.48 2.22
N LYS A 129 -1.12 -35.79 1.95
CA LYS A 129 0.13 -36.55 1.71
C LYS A 129 0.95 -36.06 0.49
N ASN A 130 0.34 -35.33 -0.44
CA ASN A 130 0.98 -34.82 -1.64
C ASN A 130 1.47 -33.37 -1.48
N LYS A 131 1.28 -32.74 -0.32
CA LYS A 131 1.62 -31.31 -0.10
C LYS A 131 3.09 -31.03 -0.39
N GLU A 132 4.01 -31.80 0.19
CA GLU A 132 5.44 -31.55 -0.01
C GLU A 132 5.86 -31.72 -1.47
N LYS A 133 5.37 -32.77 -2.13
CA LYS A 133 5.65 -33.01 -3.56
C LYS A 133 5.17 -31.86 -4.46
N LEU A 134 4.01 -31.26 -4.15
CA LEU A 134 3.53 -30.08 -4.87
C LEU A 134 4.41 -28.85 -4.59
N MET A 135 4.78 -28.61 -3.33
CA MET A 135 5.65 -27.49 -2.97
C MET A 135 7.04 -27.59 -3.61
N ASP A 136 7.61 -28.79 -3.70
CA ASP A 136 8.89 -29.01 -4.37
C ASP A 136 8.80 -28.74 -5.87
N PHE A 137 7.70 -29.15 -6.51
CA PHE A 137 7.44 -28.82 -7.91
C PHE A 137 7.29 -27.30 -8.12
N VAL A 138 6.52 -26.62 -7.27
CA VAL A 138 6.33 -25.17 -7.33
C VAL A 138 7.65 -24.43 -7.19
N ARG A 139 8.52 -24.85 -6.26
CA ARG A 139 9.87 -24.26 -6.09
C ARG A 139 10.78 -24.44 -7.30
N GLN A 140 10.57 -25.47 -8.12
CA GLN A 140 11.34 -25.68 -9.36
C GLN A 140 10.86 -24.80 -10.53
N LEU A 141 9.67 -24.21 -10.42
CA LEU A 141 9.12 -23.29 -11.42
C LEU A 141 9.55 -21.82 -11.19
N GLN A 142 10.17 -21.54 -10.04
CA GLN A 142 10.72 -20.23 -9.66
C GLN A 142 12.19 -20.13 -10.07
#